data_AF-A0A1B6MNK8-F1
#
_entry.id   AF-A0A1B6MNK8-F1
#
_cell.length_a   1.000
_cell.length_b   1.000
_cell.length_c   1.000
_cell.angle_alpha   90.00
_cell.angle_beta   90.00
_cell.angle_gamma   90.00
#
_symmetry.space_group_name_H-M   'P 1'
#
loop_
_entity.id
_entity.type
_entity.pdbx_description
1 polymer ?
#
loop_
_entity_poly.entity_id
_entity_poly.type
_entity_poly.pdbx_seq_one_letter_code
_entity_poly.pdbx_strand_id
1 'polypeptide(L)'
;RVALARAVYQDRSVYLLDDVLSAVDVQVARHILRHCLLGLLKDKTRILCTHQTQFLLQADSVVHMDQGTVLRQGPPAEVLPDYEEMLTSSQLEEPPLPRPEPTGLATERGDRDSLLDGEGRETGSVAWRVYGVYLRAVGLTLTAFVLAAVTFMQISRNGTDWWIAYWVTHTDNTTSISTLLHIDVDFTGFGLISWLDPS
;
A
#
# COMPACT_ATOMS: atom_id res chain seq x y z
N ARG A 1 8.96 -2.69 15.30
CA ARG A 1 10.42 -2.36 15.23
C ARG A 1 10.83 -1.25 16.22
N VAL A 2 10.15 -0.09 16.27
CA VAL A 2 10.49 1.02 17.21
C VAL A 2 10.45 0.62 18.69
N ALA A 3 9.45 -0.15 19.12
CA ALA A 3 9.34 -0.61 20.50
C ALA A 3 10.52 -1.52 20.91
N LEU A 4 10.91 -2.44 20.03
CA LEU A 4 12.09 -3.29 20.23
C LEU A 4 13.37 -2.43 20.33
N ALA A 5 13.57 -1.51 19.40
CA ALA A 5 14.73 -0.61 19.43
C ALA A 5 14.79 0.21 20.73
N ARG A 6 13.66 0.75 21.20
CA ARG A 6 13.55 1.45 22.48
C ARG A 6 13.92 0.54 23.67
N ALA A 7 13.48 -0.71 23.67
CA ALA A 7 13.83 -1.65 24.72
C ALA A 7 15.35 -1.94 24.72
N VAL A 8 15.93 -2.22 23.55
CA VAL A 8 17.38 -2.46 23.43
C VAL A 8 18.18 -1.26 23.93
N TYR A 9 17.77 -0.05 23.56
CA TYR A 9 18.47 1.18 23.96
C TYR A 9 18.42 1.47 25.47
N GLN A 10 17.46 0.89 26.20
CA GLN A 10 17.37 1.05 27.65
C GLN A 10 18.38 0.21 28.45
N ASP A 11 19.11 -0.70 27.80
CA ASP A 11 20.13 -1.58 28.39
C ASP A 11 19.76 -2.18 29.75
N ARG A 12 18.65 -2.93 29.79
CA ARG A 12 18.16 -3.59 31.01
C ARG A 12 18.80 -4.96 31.20
N SER A 13 18.75 -5.50 32.42
CA SER A 13 19.23 -6.86 32.70
C SER A 13 18.26 -7.95 32.22
N VAL A 14 16.95 -7.64 32.19
CA VAL A 14 15.88 -8.57 31.82
C VAL A 14 14.98 -7.96 30.74
N TYR A 15 14.69 -8.77 29.73
CA TYR A 15 13.83 -8.45 28.60
C TYR A 15 12.66 -9.42 28.52
N LEU A 16 11.44 -8.87 28.49
CA LEU A 16 10.19 -9.59 28.27
C LEU A 16 9.68 -9.21 26.87
N LEU A 17 9.57 -10.19 25.99
CA LEU A 17 9.18 -10.00 24.60
C LEU A 17 7.88 -10.76 24.36
N ASP A 18 6.78 -10.04 24.15
CA ASP A 18 5.47 -10.62 23.87
C ASP A 18 5.18 -10.57 22.37
N ASP A 19 5.35 -11.72 21.71
CA ASP A 19 5.13 -11.99 20.28
C ASP A 19 5.66 -10.91 19.32
N VAL A 20 6.81 -10.31 19.64
CA VAL A 20 7.37 -9.17 18.89
C VAL A 20 7.81 -9.50 17.47
N LEU A 21 7.99 -10.79 17.16
CA LEU A 21 8.47 -11.28 15.87
C LEU A 21 7.33 -11.59 14.89
N SER A 22 6.09 -11.78 15.36
CA SER A 22 4.97 -12.19 14.49
C SER A 22 4.48 -11.08 13.56
N ALA A 23 4.66 -9.82 13.96
CA ALA A 23 4.32 -8.64 13.16
C ALA A 23 5.34 -8.35 12.03
N VAL A 24 6.34 -9.21 11.85
CA VAL A 24 7.47 -8.99 10.95
C VAL A 24 7.63 -10.21 10.03
N ASP A 25 8.02 -9.98 8.79
CA ASP A 25 8.33 -11.05 7.83
C ASP A 25 9.39 -12.03 8.37
N VAL A 26 9.29 -13.30 7.99
CA VAL A 26 10.14 -14.40 8.48
C VAL A 26 11.63 -14.10 8.30
N GLN A 27 12.04 -13.52 7.18
CA GLN A 27 13.46 -13.21 6.93
C GLN A 27 13.96 -12.11 7.87
N VAL A 28 13.15 -11.07 8.09
CA VAL A 28 13.52 -9.98 8.99
C VAL A 28 13.45 -10.42 10.45
N ALA A 29 12.47 -11.25 10.83
CA ALA A 29 12.37 -11.83 12.16
C ALA A 29 13.60 -12.70 12.48
N ARG A 30 14.07 -13.51 11.52
CA ARG A 30 15.31 -14.29 11.63
C ARG A 30 16.54 -13.39 11.80
N HIS A 31 16.63 -12.30 11.04
CA HIS A 31 17.70 -11.31 11.18
C HIS A 31 17.69 -10.65 12.57
N ILE A 32 16.51 -10.23 13.06
CA ILE A 32 16.34 -9.65 14.40
C ILE A 32 16.73 -10.68 15.47
N LEU A 33 16.29 -11.93 15.36
CA LEU A 33 16.64 -12.97 16.32
C LEU A 33 18.17 -13.18 16.39
N ARG A 34 18.83 -13.40 15.25
CA ARG A 34 20.28 -13.66 15.21
C ARG A 34 21.13 -12.47 15.66
N HIS A 35 20.85 -11.27 15.15
CA HIS A 35 21.72 -10.12 15.41
C HIS A 35 21.31 -9.31 16.64
N CYS A 36 20.01 -9.17 16.91
CA CYS A 36 19.52 -8.38 18.02
C CYS A 36 19.42 -9.22 19.30
N LEU A 37 18.61 -10.28 19.29
CA LEU A 37 18.32 -11.06 20.51
C LEU A 37 19.51 -11.94 20.93
N LEU A 38 20.07 -12.70 19.98
CA LEU A 38 21.22 -13.59 20.23
C LEU A 38 22.58 -12.89 20.11
N GLY A 39 22.61 -11.69 19.51
CA GLY A 39 23.84 -10.89 19.35
C GLY A 39 23.95 -9.79 20.39
N LEU A 40 23.22 -8.68 20.19
CA LEU A 40 23.28 -7.50 21.07
C LEU A 40 22.82 -7.80 22.51
N LEU A 41 21.80 -8.65 22.68
CA LEU A 41 21.24 -8.99 23.99
C LEU A 41 21.80 -10.30 24.56
N LYS A 42 22.89 -10.85 24.00
CA LYS A 42 23.41 -12.19 24.35
C LYS A 42 23.69 -12.36 25.86
N ASP A 43 24.20 -11.33 26.51
CA ASP A 43 24.61 -11.33 27.92
C ASP A 43 23.46 -10.94 28.88
N LYS A 44 22.24 -10.76 28.37
CA LYS A 44 21.05 -10.35 29.13
C LYS A 44 20.04 -11.49 29.23
N THR A 45 19.19 -11.48 30.25
CA THR A 45 18.08 -12.43 30.37
C THR A 45 16.96 -12.05 29.42
N ARG A 46 16.50 -12.99 28.60
CA ARG A 46 15.46 -12.78 27.59
C ARG A 46 14.36 -13.82 27.76
N ILE A 47 13.12 -13.38 27.89
CA ILE A 47 11.94 -14.24 27.93
C ILE A 47 11.09 -13.84 26.72
N LEU A 48 10.93 -14.78 25.80
CA LEU A 48 10.17 -14.60 24.57
C LEU A 48 8.92 -15.48 24.61
N CYS A 49 7.76 -14.84 24.52
CA CYS A 49 6.49 -15.49 24.20
C CYS A 49 6.31 -15.41 22.68
N THR A 50 6.10 -16.53 22.00
CA THR A 50 5.78 -16.53 20.58
C THR A 50 4.96 -17.76 20.20
N HIS A 51 4.10 -17.59 19.20
CA HIS A 51 3.40 -18.70 18.56
C HIS A 51 4.25 -19.39 17.48
N GLN A 52 5.36 -18.77 17.05
CA GLN A 52 6.19 -19.30 15.97
C GLN A 52 7.23 -20.28 16.49
N THR A 53 7.01 -21.57 16.27
CA THR A 53 7.87 -22.65 16.79
C THR A 53 9.29 -22.61 16.20
N GLN A 54 9.47 -22.13 14.97
CA GLN A 54 10.77 -22.02 14.29
C GLN A 54 11.85 -21.28 15.09
N PHE A 55 11.47 -20.31 15.91
CA PHE A 55 12.41 -19.55 16.73
C PHE A 55 12.75 -20.25 18.05
N LEU A 56 11.92 -21.20 18.49
CA LEU A 56 12.13 -21.96 19.72
C LEU A 56 13.31 -22.93 19.60
N LEU A 57 13.70 -23.33 18.39
CA LEU A 57 14.86 -24.19 18.15
C LEU A 57 16.18 -23.59 18.65
N GLN A 58 16.29 -22.26 18.68
CA GLN A 58 17.49 -21.53 19.13
C GLN A 58 17.39 -21.11 20.60
N ALA A 59 16.35 -21.53 21.33
CA ALA A 59 16.16 -21.19 22.72
C ALA A 59 16.91 -22.16 23.65
N ASP A 60 17.42 -21.63 24.76
CA ASP A 60 18.10 -22.44 25.78
C ASP A 60 17.12 -23.35 26.53
N SER A 61 15.90 -22.86 26.78
CA SER A 61 14.81 -23.60 27.43
C SER A 61 13.48 -23.16 26.86
N VAL A 62 12.57 -24.10 26.66
CA VAL A 62 11.20 -23.88 26.20
C VAL A 62 10.23 -24.30 27.30
N VAL A 63 9.17 -23.51 27.47
CA VAL A 63 8.07 -23.81 28.40
C VAL A 63 6.78 -23.86 27.58
N HIS A 64 6.15 -25.03 27.53
CA HIS A 64 4.84 -25.21 26.91
C HIS A 64 3.76 -25.11 27.99
N MET A 65 2.87 -24.13 27.83
CA MET A 65 1.77 -23.87 28.75
C MET A 65 0.44 -24.18 28.06
N ASP A 66 -0.49 -24.80 28.78
CA ASP A 66 -1.87 -25.03 28.36
C ASP A 66 -2.83 -24.76 29.51
N GLN A 67 -3.94 -24.05 29.24
CA GLN A 67 -4.95 -23.66 30.22
C GLN A 67 -4.39 -23.06 31.54
N GLY A 68 -3.30 -22.28 31.45
CA GLY A 68 -2.66 -21.66 32.62
C GLY A 68 -1.78 -22.60 33.46
N THR A 69 -1.55 -23.84 33.00
CA THR A 69 -0.64 -24.81 33.63
C THR A 69 0.56 -25.06 32.73
N VAL A 70 1.75 -25.25 33.31
CA VAL A 70 2.94 -25.68 32.56
C VAL A 70 2.83 -27.17 32.29
N LEU A 71 2.66 -27.55 31.02
CA LEU A 71 2.60 -28.95 30.59
C LEU A 71 3.99 -29.57 30.55
N ARG A 72 4.94 -28.88 29.91
CA ARG A 72 6.32 -29.35 29.68
C ARG A 72 7.29 -28.18 29.75
N GLN A 73 8.47 -28.46 30.29
CA GLN A 73 9.58 -27.52 30.35
C GLN A 73 10.88 -28.28 30.15
N GLY A 74 11.79 -27.72 29.36
CA GLY A 74 13.08 -28.35 29.09
C GLY A 74 13.75 -27.78 27.84
N PRO A 75 14.81 -28.44 27.34
CA PRO A 75 15.40 -28.09 26.06
C PRO A 75 14.38 -28.30 24.92
N PRO A 76 14.50 -27.55 23.80
CA PRO A 76 13.55 -27.62 22.69
C PRO A 76 13.26 -29.04 22.18
N ALA A 77 14.28 -29.92 22.21
CA ALA A 77 14.20 -31.30 21.74
C ALA A 77 13.22 -32.19 22.54
N GLU A 78 13.01 -31.90 23.82
CA GLU A 78 12.14 -32.71 24.69
C GLU A 78 10.70 -32.17 24.74
N VAL A 79 10.54 -30.88 24.49
CA VAL A 79 9.27 -30.17 24.63
C VAL A 79 8.48 -30.14 23.31
N LEU A 80 9.17 -29.99 22.18
CA LEU A 80 8.54 -29.84 20.87
C LEU A 80 8.29 -31.22 20.24
N PRO A 81 7.04 -31.58 19.91
CA PRO A 81 6.73 -32.88 19.29
C PRO A 81 7.32 -33.04 17.89
N ASP A 82 7.42 -31.94 17.14
CA ASP A 82 7.86 -31.91 15.73
C ASP A 82 9.30 -31.39 15.57
N TYR A 83 10.13 -31.56 16.60
CA TYR A 83 11.49 -31.01 16.64
C TYR A 83 12.35 -31.45 15.44
N GLU A 84 12.32 -32.74 15.07
CA GLU A 84 13.14 -33.26 13.96
C GLU A 84 12.71 -32.72 12.58
N GLU A 85 11.42 -32.58 12.34
CA GLU A 85 10.88 -32.03 11.09
C GLU A 85 11.19 -30.53 10.96
N MET A 86 11.06 -29.79 12.06
CA MET A 86 11.43 -28.38 12.12
C MET A 86 12.94 -28.15 11.96
N LEU A 87 13.78 -29.00 12.56
CA LEU A 87 15.22 -28.93 12.35
C LEU A 87 15.60 -29.15 10.89
N THR A 88 15.00 -30.17 10.26
CA THR A 88 15.28 -30.53 8.87
C THR A 88 14.90 -29.39 7.93
N SER A 89 13.71 -28.81 8.09
CA SER A 89 13.25 -27.65 7.31
C SER A 89 14.13 -26.41 7.53
N SER A 90 14.55 -26.14 8.77
CA SER A 90 15.44 -25.03 9.10
C SER A 90 16.82 -25.14 8.44
N GLN A 91 17.36 -26.37 8.31
CA GLN A 91 18.63 -26.64 7.65
C GLN A 91 18.54 -26.51 6.13
N LEU A 92 17.40 -26.86 5.55
CA LEU A 92 17.13 -26.73 4.11
C LEU A 92 16.91 -25.28 3.67
N GLU A 93 16.52 -24.40 4.61
CA GLU A 93 16.26 -22.98 4.36
C GLU A 93 17.46 -22.04 4.51
N GLU A 94 18.66 -22.54 4.86
CA GLU A 94 19.84 -21.68 4.79
C GLU A 94 20.17 -21.39 3.30
N PRO A 95 20.05 -20.12 2.86
CA PRO A 95 20.50 -19.77 1.52
C PRO A 95 22.00 -20.07 1.42
N PRO A 96 22.50 -20.45 0.23
CA PRO A 96 23.92 -20.72 0.04
C PRO A 96 24.74 -19.54 0.57
N LEU A 97 25.69 -19.84 1.47
CA LEU A 97 26.69 -18.87 1.92
C LEU A 97 27.20 -18.08 0.70
N PRO A 98 27.27 -16.74 0.76
CA PRO A 98 27.99 -16.00 -0.26
C PRO A 98 29.39 -16.59 -0.34
N ARG A 99 29.80 -17.02 -1.55
CA ARG A 99 31.16 -17.47 -1.80
C ARG A 99 32.14 -16.43 -1.23
N PRO A 100 33.27 -16.84 -0.63
CA PRO A 100 34.26 -15.88 -0.18
C PRO A 100 34.74 -15.08 -1.40
N GLU A 101 34.30 -13.82 -1.48
CA GLU A 101 34.88 -12.80 -2.35
C GLU A 101 36.37 -12.70 -1.98
N PRO A 102 37.28 -12.74 -2.96
CA PRO A 102 38.70 -12.74 -2.68
C PRO A 102 39.09 -11.43 -2.00
N THR A 103 39.87 -11.58 -0.93
CA THR A 103 40.49 -10.49 -0.18
C THR A 103 41.25 -9.55 -1.12
N GLY A 104 40.60 -8.43 -1.45
CA GLY A 104 41.19 -7.29 -2.14
C GLY A 104 41.05 -6.06 -1.26
N LEU A 105 42.15 -5.63 -0.66
CA LEU A 105 42.27 -4.35 0.04
C LEU A 105 41.83 -3.19 -0.87
N ALA A 106 40.81 -2.42 -0.46
CA ALA A 106 40.77 -0.97 -0.64
C ALA A 106 39.48 -0.34 -0.09
N THR A 107 39.68 0.55 0.89
CA THR A 107 38.91 1.79 1.14
C THR A 107 37.61 1.70 1.94
N GLU A 108 37.73 2.03 3.23
CA GLU A 108 36.64 2.66 3.96
C GLU A 108 36.26 3.99 3.32
N ARG A 109 35.01 4.11 2.84
CA ARG A 109 34.27 5.37 2.90
C ARG A 109 32.77 5.14 2.74
N GLY A 110 32.08 5.34 3.86
CA GLY A 110 30.67 5.73 3.99
C GLY A 110 29.69 5.25 2.94
N ASP A 111 28.94 4.20 3.26
CA ASP A 111 27.52 4.18 2.96
C ASP A 111 26.79 3.38 4.05
N ARG A 112 26.20 4.12 4.99
CA ARG A 112 25.42 3.60 6.11
C ARG A 112 23.93 3.77 5.89
N ASP A 113 23.48 3.91 4.63
CA ASP A 113 22.07 4.24 4.33
C ASP A 113 21.31 3.22 3.48
N SER A 114 21.89 2.03 3.23
CA SER A 114 21.24 0.98 2.40
C SER A 114 20.43 -0.07 3.18
N LEU A 115 20.18 0.10 4.48
CA LEU A 115 19.44 -0.89 5.30
C LEU A 115 18.01 -0.46 5.69
N LEU A 116 17.47 0.51 4.98
CA LEU A 116 16.05 0.86 4.98
C LEU A 116 15.36 0.52 3.64
N ASP A 117 15.93 -0.37 2.83
CA ASP A 117 15.40 -0.67 1.49
C ASP A 117 14.59 -1.99 1.46
N GLY A 118 13.49 -1.99 2.21
CA GLY A 118 12.54 -3.11 2.25
C GLY A 118 11.11 -2.73 2.59
N GLU A 119 10.81 -1.43 2.70
CA GLU A 119 9.43 -0.93 2.84
C GLU A 119 9.30 0.45 2.19
N GLY A 120 9.90 0.62 1.01
CA GLY A 120 9.61 1.73 0.12
C GLY A 120 8.34 1.40 -0.66
N ARG A 121 7.18 1.91 -0.23
CA ARG A 121 6.06 2.06 -1.15
C ARG A 121 6.51 3.12 -2.15
N GLU A 122 6.98 2.69 -3.32
CA GLU A 122 7.31 3.56 -4.44
C GLU A 122 6.12 4.47 -4.74
N THR A 123 6.15 5.71 -4.25
CA THR A 123 5.26 6.78 -4.71
C THR A 123 5.87 7.37 -5.97
N GLY A 124 5.79 6.60 -7.05
CA GLY A 124 6.32 6.96 -8.36
C GLY A 124 5.87 5.95 -9.40
N SER A 125 5.52 6.45 -10.59
CA SER A 125 4.96 5.75 -11.76
C SER A 125 4.93 4.22 -11.70
N VAL A 126 3.74 3.66 -11.50
CA VAL A 126 3.52 2.22 -11.58
C VAL A 126 3.89 1.73 -12.98
N ALA A 127 4.80 0.75 -13.07
CA ALA A 127 5.21 0.18 -14.35
C ALA A 127 4.00 -0.39 -15.13
N TRP A 128 3.90 -0.11 -16.44
CA TRP A 128 2.82 -0.58 -17.32
C TRP A 128 2.56 -2.10 -17.27
N ARG A 129 3.59 -2.88 -16.92
CA ARG A 129 3.49 -4.33 -16.74
C ARG A 129 2.60 -4.73 -15.57
N VAL A 130 2.55 -3.93 -14.50
CA VAL A 130 1.69 -4.14 -13.33
C VAL A 130 0.22 -3.95 -13.71
N TYR A 131 -0.10 -2.89 -14.45
CA TYR A 131 -1.45 -2.70 -15.00
C TYR A 131 -1.88 -3.90 -15.84
N GLY A 132 -0.99 -4.43 -16.69
CA GLY A 132 -1.27 -5.64 -17.48
C GLY A 132 -1.62 -6.87 -16.65
N VAL A 133 -0.96 -7.07 -15.49
CA VAL A 133 -1.26 -8.18 -14.57
C VAL A 133 -2.62 -7.98 -13.89
N TYR A 134 -2.93 -6.76 -13.43
CA TYR A 134 -4.26 -6.44 -12.87
C TYR A 134 -5.38 -6.63 -13.92
N LEU A 135 -5.19 -6.15 -15.15
CA LEU A 135 -6.17 -6.35 -16.23
C LEU A 135 -6.39 -7.83 -16.55
N ARG A 136 -5.34 -8.66 -16.51
CA ARG A 136 -5.44 -10.10 -16.75
C ARG A 136 -6.16 -10.84 -15.61
N ALA A 137 -5.99 -10.39 -14.37
CA ALA A 137 -6.69 -10.95 -13.20
C ALA A 137 -8.18 -10.58 -13.15
N VAL A 138 -8.53 -9.35 -13.56
CA VAL A 138 -9.92 -8.86 -13.61
C VAL A 138 -10.71 -9.46 -14.79
N GLY A 139 -10.01 -9.81 -15.87
CA GLY A 139 -10.60 -10.36 -17.08
C GLY A 139 -10.87 -9.29 -18.15
N LEU A 140 -10.54 -9.63 -19.40
CA LEU A 140 -10.65 -8.74 -20.56
C LEU A 140 -12.10 -8.29 -20.84
N THR A 141 -13.07 -9.17 -20.61
CA THR A 141 -14.50 -8.90 -20.87
C THR A 141 -15.04 -7.82 -19.93
N LEU A 142 -14.77 -7.94 -18.62
CA LEU A 142 -15.25 -6.99 -17.61
C LEU A 142 -14.54 -5.65 -17.74
N THR A 143 -13.23 -5.64 -17.99
CA THR A 143 -12.46 -4.41 -18.21
C THR A 143 -12.97 -3.64 -19.43
N ALA A 144 -13.25 -4.34 -20.54
CA ALA A 144 -13.81 -3.71 -21.74
C ALA A 144 -15.20 -3.12 -21.50
N PHE A 145 -16.05 -3.82 -20.76
CA PHE A 145 -17.39 -3.32 -20.40
C PHE A 145 -17.34 -2.03 -19.57
N VAL A 146 -16.45 -1.94 -18.58
CA VAL A 146 -16.28 -0.74 -17.75
C VAL A 146 -15.79 0.44 -18.58
N LEU A 147 -14.81 0.25 -19.47
CA LEU A 147 -14.33 1.30 -20.37
C LEU A 147 -15.42 1.76 -21.37
N ALA A 148 -16.21 0.82 -21.90
CA ALA A 148 -17.35 1.13 -22.77
C ALA A 148 -18.42 1.97 -22.04
N ALA A 149 -18.75 1.61 -20.79
CA ALA A 149 -19.70 2.36 -19.99
C ALA A 149 -19.20 3.79 -19.70
N VAL A 150 -17.91 3.95 -19.37
CA VAL A 150 -17.31 5.27 -19.11
C VAL A 150 -17.26 6.11 -20.38
N THR A 151 -16.86 5.55 -21.52
CA THR A 151 -16.83 6.29 -22.79
C THR A 151 -18.23 6.70 -23.26
N PHE A 152 -19.22 5.82 -23.13
CA PHE A 152 -20.62 6.15 -23.37
C PHE A 152 -21.10 7.30 -22.47
N MET A 153 -20.71 7.27 -21.19
CA MET A 153 -21.03 8.33 -20.24
C MET A 153 -20.37 9.67 -20.64
N GLN A 154 -19.14 9.65 -21.16
CA GLN A 154 -18.48 10.86 -21.67
C GLN A 154 -19.13 11.36 -22.96
N ILE A 155 -19.50 10.48 -23.88
CA ILE A 155 -20.17 10.87 -25.13
C ILE A 155 -21.50 11.55 -24.84
N SER A 156 -22.29 11.03 -23.88
CA SER A 156 -23.55 11.65 -23.47
C SER A 156 -23.33 13.09 -22.98
N ARG A 157 -22.30 13.32 -22.15
CA ARG A 157 -21.95 14.66 -21.64
C ARG A 157 -21.50 15.62 -22.75
N ASN A 158 -20.58 15.17 -23.61
CA ASN A 158 -20.07 16.00 -24.70
C ASN A 158 -21.11 16.24 -25.81
N GLY A 159 -22.02 15.28 -26.03
CA GLY A 159 -23.03 15.36 -27.06
C GLY A 159 -24.07 16.44 -26.78
N THR A 160 -24.46 16.63 -25.52
CA THR A 160 -25.40 17.69 -25.14
C THR A 160 -24.80 19.08 -25.36
N ASP A 161 -23.54 19.29 -25.00
CA ASP A 161 -22.86 20.57 -25.20
C ASP A 161 -22.67 20.90 -26.69
N TRP A 162 -22.29 19.90 -27.50
CA TRP A 162 -22.17 20.06 -28.95
C TRP A 162 -23.52 20.37 -29.62
N TRP A 163 -24.59 19.70 -29.18
CA TRP A 163 -25.93 19.93 -29.68
C TRP A 163 -26.42 21.34 -29.36
N ILE A 164 -26.25 21.81 -28.12
CA ILE A 164 -26.63 23.19 -27.74
C ILE A 164 -25.80 24.22 -28.50
N ALA A 165 -24.48 24.00 -28.65
CA ALA A 165 -23.62 24.90 -29.44
C ALA A 165 -24.07 25.00 -30.90
N TYR A 166 -24.45 23.88 -31.53
CA TYR A 166 -24.97 23.87 -32.90
C TYR A 166 -26.25 24.69 -33.02
N TRP A 167 -27.20 24.49 -32.08
CA TRP A 167 -28.48 25.20 -32.08
C TRP A 167 -28.33 26.68 -31.78
N VAL A 168 -27.49 27.08 -30.83
CA VAL A 168 -27.20 28.50 -30.52
C VAL A 168 -26.57 29.20 -31.73
N THR A 169 -25.56 28.58 -32.35
CA THR A 169 -24.89 29.18 -33.52
C THR A 169 -25.83 29.26 -34.74
N HIS A 170 -26.74 28.30 -34.90
CA HIS A 170 -27.76 28.35 -35.97
C HIS A 170 -28.97 29.24 -35.63
N THR A 171 -29.23 29.54 -34.35
CA THR A 171 -30.25 30.54 -33.94
C THR A 171 -29.71 31.96 -33.98
N ASP A 172 -28.40 32.17 -33.94
CA ASP A 172 -27.78 33.48 -34.17
C ASP A 172 -27.94 33.99 -35.62
N ASN A 173 -28.24 33.10 -36.58
CA ASN A 173 -28.65 33.53 -37.92
C ASN A 173 -30.12 33.98 -37.98
N THR A 174 -30.88 33.83 -36.90
CA THR A 174 -32.27 34.32 -36.75
C THR A 174 -32.40 35.50 -35.78
N THR A 175 -31.31 35.97 -35.18
CA THR A 175 -31.26 37.20 -34.35
C THR A 175 -31.21 38.50 -35.19
N SER A 176 -31.59 38.41 -36.47
CA SER A 176 -32.01 39.57 -37.27
C SER A 176 -33.54 39.71 -37.35
N ILE A 177 -34.32 38.73 -36.87
CA ILE A 177 -35.79 38.72 -36.99
C ILE A 177 -36.47 39.14 -35.69
N SER A 178 -35.89 38.84 -34.52
CA SER A 178 -36.45 39.23 -33.21
C SER A 178 -36.19 40.70 -32.84
N THR A 179 -35.09 41.29 -33.30
CA THR A 179 -34.81 42.74 -33.18
C THR A 179 -35.65 43.59 -34.13
N LEU A 180 -36.13 43.03 -35.25
CA LEU A 180 -37.01 43.73 -36.19
C LEU A 180 -38.48 43.75 -35.71
N LEU A 181 -38.94 42.66 -35.07
CA LEU A 181 -40.31 42.58 -34.54
C LEU A 181 -40.56 43.44 -33.29
N HIS A 182 -39.54 43.76 -32.48
CA HIS A 182 -39.72 44.69 -31.35
C HIS A 182 -39.78 46.15 -31.81
N ILE A 183 -39.11 46.49 -32.92
CA ILE A 183 -39.11 47.86 -33.47
C ILE A 183 -40.44 48.20 -34.18
N ASP A 184 -41.07 47.24 -34.85
CA ASP A 184 -42.35 47.48 -35.54
C ASP A 184 -43.57 47.58 -34.60
N VAL A 185 -43.57 46.84 -33.47
CA VAL A 185 -44.67 46.88 -32.49
C VAL A 185 -44.65 48.19 -31.68
N ASP A 186 -43.46 48.75 -31.42
CA ASP A 186 -43.34 50.04 -30.74
C ASP A 186 -43.68 51.24 -31.66
N PHE A 187 -43.50 51.13 -32.99
CA PHE A 187 -43.78 52.22 -33.93
C PHE A 187 -45.27 52.32 -34.34
N THR A 188 -46.00 51.20 -34.37
CA THR A 188 -47.45 51.20 -34.65
C THR A 188 -48.32 51.51 -33.43
N GLY A 189 -47.79 51.45 -32.22
CA GLY A 189 -48.51 51.74 -30.96
C GLY A 189 -48.55 53.20 -30.52
N PHE A 190 -47.65 54.07 -31.00
CA PHE A 190 -47.57 55.48 -30.56
C PHE A 190 -48.17 56.52 -31.54
N GLY A 191 -48.53 56.11 -32.76
CA GLY A 191 -49.06 57.02 -33.79
C GLY A 191 -50.55 57.37 -33.70
N LEU A 192 -51.32 56.72 -32.82
CA LEU A 192 -52.78 56.91 -32.70
C LEU A 192 -53.24 57.70 -31.46
N ILE A 193 -52.34 58.06 -30.55
CA ILE A 193 -52.69 58.78 -29.30
C ILE A 193 -52.45 60.31 -29.39
N SER A 194 -51.90 60.81 -30.51
CA SER A 194 -51.62 62.24 -30.72
C SER A 194 -52.78 63.07 -31.30
N TRP A 195 -53.97 62.49 -31.54
CA TRP A 195 -55.05 63.17 -32.30
C TRP A 195 -56.32 63.50 -31.49
N LEU A 196 -56.24 63.65 -30.16
CA LEU A 196 -57.39 64.10 -29.37
C LEU A 196 -56.99 65.03 -28.22
N ASP A 197 -56.51 66.23 -28.56
CA ASP A 197 -56.61 67.39 -27.67
C ASP A 197 -56.75 68.69 -28.51
N PRO A 198 -57.98 69.24 -28.63
CA PRO A 198 -58.18 70.62 -29.00
C PRO A 198 -58.74 71.40 -27.80
N SER A 199 -57.92 72.31 -27.28
CA SER A 199 -58.37 73.56 -26.66
C SER A 199 -59.13 74.42 -27.66
#